data_AF-A0A7X3PKZ3-F1
#
_entry.id   AF-A0A7X3PKZ3-F1
#
_cell.length_a   1.000
_cell.length_b   1.000
_cell.length_c   1.000
_cell.angle_alpha   90.00
_cell.angle_beta   90.00
_cell.angle_gamma   90.00
#
_symmetry.space_group_name_H-M   'P 1'
#
loop_
_entity.id
_entity.type
_entity.pdbx_description
1 polymer ?
#
loop_
_entity_poly.entity_id
_entity_poly.type
_entity_poly.pdbx_seq_one_letter_code
_entity_poly.pdbx_strand_id
1 'polypeptide(L)' 'MTMPGSNSCRKIAVVGRGTAGALAAASVSRLHPDKDHELHHIYDSRIPVIGVGEGSWPSL' A
#
# COMPACT_ATOMS: atom_id res chain seq x y z
N MET A 1 -30.04 -0.31 -16.45
CA MET A 1 -30.15 -1.69 -15.93
C MET A 1 -28.76 -2.31 -16.00
N THR A 2 -27.97 -2.18 -14.95
CA THR A 2 -26.58 -2.70 -14.88
C THR A 2 -26.60 -4.12 -14.32
N MET A 3 -25.90 -5.05 -14.98
CA MET A 3 -25.82 -6.44 -14.53
C MET A 3 -25.00 -6.57 -13.25
N PRO A 4 -25.42 -7.38 -12.25
CA PRO A 4 -24.63 -7.65 -11.05
C PRO A 4 -23.54 -8.69 -11.37
N GLY A 5 -22.47 -8.24 -12.03
CA GLY A 5 -21.31 -9.06 -12.41
C GLY A 5 -20.12 -8.81 -11.50
N SER A 6 -19.98 -9.64 -10.47
CA SER A 6 -18.89 -9.73 -9.48
C SER A 6 -18.59 -8.45 -8.67
N ASN A 7 -19.01 -8.44 -7.40
CA ASN A 7 -18.35 -7.65 -6.36
C ASN A 7 -16.98 -8.27 -6.06
N SER A 8 -16.09 -8.29 -7.06
CA SER A 8 -14.70 -8.70 -6.88
C SER A 8 -14.03 -7.65 -6.01
N CYS A 9 -14.00 -7.88 -4.70
CA CYS A 9 -13.11 -7.14 -3.79
C CYS A 9 -11.72 -7.09 -4.43
N ARG A 10 -11.29 -5.89 -4.82
CA ARG A 10 -10.05 -5.68 -5.59
C ARG A 10 -8.87 -5.93 -4.65
N LYS A 11 -7.85 -6.65 -5.10
CA LYS A 11 -6.71 -6.99 -4.24
C LYS A 11 -5.51 -6.14 -4.60
N ILE A 12 -4.92 -5.50 -3.60
CA ILE A 12 -3.72 -4.67 -3.72
C ILE A 12 -2.62 -5.31 -2.89
N ALA A 13 -1.47 -5.58 -3.50
CA ALA A 13 -0.29 -6.05 -2.81
C ALA A 13 0.83 -5.02 -2.93
N VAL A 14 1.30 -4.52 -1.79
CA VAL A 14 2.53 -3.72 -1.70
C VAL A 14 3.66 -4.66 -1.33
N VAL A 15 4.61 -4.86 -2.24
CA VAL A 15 5.75 -5.76 -2.03
C VAL A 15 7.00 -4.94 -1.73
N GLY A 16 7.61 -5.20 -0.57
CA GLY A 16 8.79 -4.49 -0.09
C GLY A 16 8.49 -3.57 1.10
N ARG A 17 9.51 -3.38 1.93
CA ARG A 17 9.47 -2.49 3.11
C ARG A 17 10.10 -1.13 2.77
N GLY A 18 10.87 -0.58 3.69
CA GLY A 18 11.50 0.72 3.56
C GLY A 18 10.47 1.85 3.51
N THR A 19 10.97 3.04 3.20
CA THR A 19 10.18 4.26 3.09
C THR A 19 9.10 4.11 2.03
N ALA A 20 9.45 3.62 0.84
CA ALA A 20 8.51 3.47 -0.27
C ALA A 20 7.35 2.52 0.04
N GLY A 21 7.63 1.30 0.51
CA GLY A 21 6.59 0.31 0.81
C GLY A 21 5.67 0.76 1.95
N ALA A 22 6.23 1.33 3.02
CA ALA A 22 5.45 1.82 4.14
C ALA A 22 4.54 3.00 3.75
N LEU A 23 5.07 3.98 3.01
CA LEU A 23 4.28 5.14 2.57
C LEU A 23 3.20 4.74 1.55
N ALA A 24 3.50 3.83 0.62
CA ALA A 24 2.52 3.33 -0.33
C ALA A 24 1.35 2.62 0.37
N ALA A 25 1.64 1.68 1.30
CA ALA A 25 0.62 0.97 2.05
C ALA A 25 -0.22 1.92 2.92
N ALA A 26 0.42 2.88 3.61
CA ALA A 26 -0.28 3.88 4.42
C ALA A 26 -1.16 4.80 3.56
N SER A 27 -0.67 5.22 2.39
CA SER A 27 -1.42 6.08 1.46
C SER A 27 -2.65 5.36 0.90
N VAL A 28 -2.50 4.10 0.49
CA VAL A 28 -3.63 3.28 0.01
C VAL A 28 -4.66 3.12 1.13
N SER A 29 -4.22 2.74 2.34
CA SER A 29 -5.10 2.55 3.50
C SER A 29 -5.89 3.82 3.88
N ARG A 30 -5.30 5.00 3.68
CA ARG A 30 -5.92 6.28 4.03
C ARG A 30 -6.82 6.84 2.94
N LEU A 31 -6.38 6.77 1.68
CA LEU A 31 -7.07 7.39 0.54
C LEU A 31 -8.22 6.53 0.02
N HIS A 32 -8.15 5.22 0.26
CA HIS A 32 -9.20 4.28 -0.09
C HIS A 32 -9.62 3.56 1.20
N PRO A 33 -10.48 4.16 2.04
CA PRO A 33 -10.97 3.51 3.25
C PRO A 33 -12.12 2.52 2.96
N ASP A 34 -12.69 2.56 1.75
CA ASP A 34 -13.80 1.72 1.36
C ASP A 34 -13.41 0.23 1.31
N LYS A 35 -14.36 -0.63 1.72
CA LYS A 35 -14.18 -2.10 1.80
C LYS A 35 -14.21 -2.79 0.43
N ASP A 36 -14.11 -2.04 -0.66
CA ASP A 36 -14.12 -2.56 -2.02
C ASP A 36 -12.76 -3.13 -2.45
N HIS A 37 -11.74 -3.02 -1.59
CA HIS A 37 -10.44 -3.61 -1.79
C HIS A 37 -9.80 -4.18 -0.51
N GLU A 38 -8.96 -5.20 -0.70
CA GLU A 38 -8.15 -5.85 0.33
C GLU A 38 -6.68 -5.48 0.09
N LEU A 39 -6.02 -4.90 1.11
CA LEU A 39 -4.62 -4.49 1.05
C LEU A 39 -3.73 -5.50 1.80
N HIS A 40 -2.71 -6.02 1.12
CA HIS A 40 -1.63 -6.82 1.70
C HIS A 40 -0.29 -6.08 1.59
N HIS A 41 0.36 -5.79 2.71
CA HIS A 41 1.74 -5.30 2.74
C HIS A 41 2.68 -6.46 3.04
N ILE A 42 3.46 -6.87 2.04
CA ILE A 42 4.29 -8.10 2.07
C ILE A 42 5.76 -7.69 2.04
N TYR A 43 6.51 -8.12 3.04
CA TYR A 43 7.96 -7.93 3.08
C TYR A 43 8.63 -9.02 3.93
N ASP A 44 9.91 -9.27 3.66
CA ASP A 44 10.74 -10.19 4.46
C ASP A 44 11.50 -9.38 5.52
N SER A 45 11.36 -9.74 6.79
CA SER A 45 12.04 -9.08 7.91
C SER A 45 13.56 -9.27 7.89
N ARG A 46 14.07 -10.26 7.15
CA ARG A 46 15.50 -10.55 7.00
C ARG A 46 16.17 -9.68 5.94
N ILE A 47 15.40 -9.08 5.04
CA ILE A 47 15.93 -8.17 4.01
C ILE A 47 16.01 -6.76 4.64
N PRO A 48 17.22 -6.21 4.83
CA PRO A 48 17.35 -4.88 5.42
C PRO A 48 16.82 -3.81 4.48
N VAL A 49 16.38 -2.69 5.06
CA VAL A 49 16.10 -1.48 4.30
C VAL A 49 17.42 -0.78 3.97
N ILE A 50 17.51 -0.16 2.79
CA ILE A 50 18.74 0.50 2.31
C ILE A 50 19.26 1.56 3.29
N GLY A 51 18.36 2.29 3.96
CA GLY A 51 18.72 3.08 5.14
C GLY A 51 19.62 4.31 4.89
N VAL A 52 19.67 4.83 3.67
CA VAL A 52 20.52 5.98 3.30
C VAL A 52 20.21 7.28 4.05
N GLY A 53 19.01 7.38 4.64
CA GLY A 53 18.50 8.63 5.20
C GLY A 53 18.13 9.61 4.09
N GLU A 54 16.92 10.17 4.13
CA GLU A 54 16.43 11.08 3.11
C GLU A 54 15.77 12.29 3.76
N GLY A 55 16.12 13.49 3.29
CA GLY A 55 15.45 14.73 3.70
C GLY A 55 14.11 14.87 2.98
N SER A 56 13.10 15.38 3.68
CA SER A 56 11.75 15.57 3.15
C SER A 56 11.46 17.04 2.83
N TRP A 57 10.46 17.24 1.98
CA TRP A 57 9.86 18.56 1.75
C TRP A 57 8.70 18.80 2.74
N PRO A 58 8.34 20.07 3.04
CA PRO A 58 7.23 20.38 3.96
C PRO A 58 5.86 19.83 3.55
N SER A 59 5.69 19.47 2.28
CA SER A 59 4.46 18.90 1.74
C SER A 59 4.31 17.39 2.01
N LEU A 60 5.36 16.73 2.52
CA LEU A 60 5.35 15.32 2.88
C LEU A 60 4.56 15.08 4.17
#